data_AF-A0A5E4A0Z5-F1
#
_entry.id   AF-A0A5E4A0Z5-F1
#
_cell.length_a   1.000
_cell.length_b   1.000
_cell.length_c   1.000
_cell.angle_alpha   90.00
_cell.angle_beta   90.00
_cell.angle_gamma   90.00
#
_symmetry.space_group_name_H-M   'P 1'
#
loop_
_entity.id
_entity.type
_entity.pdbx_description
1 polymer ?
#
loop_
_entity_poly.entity_id
_entity_poly.type
_entity_poly.pdbx_seq_one_letter_code
_entity_poly.pdbx_strand_id
1 'polypeptide(L)'
;MIVDGCIHRAAGPLLTDECRTLQHCDTGKAKITSGYRLPAKYVIHTVGPIAHGEPSANQAEELRSCYLSSLDLLLEHRLRSVAFPCISTGVFGYPNEAAAEVVLAALREWLEQHKDKVDRLIICVFLEKDENIYRQLLPHYFPVA
;
A
#
# COMPACT_ATOMS: atom_id res chain seq x y z
N MET A 1 -7.90 -14.71 -6.80
CA MET A 1 -6.53 -14.36 -7.24
C MET A 1 -6.06 -13.22 -6.34
N ILE A 2 -4.89 -13.32 -5.73
CA ILE A 2 -4.34 -12.24 -4.90
C ILE A 2 -3.69 -11.17 -5.80
N VAL A 3 -3.67 -9.91 -5.35
CA VAL A 3 -3.18 -8.76 -6.13
C VAL A 3 -1.75 -8.97 -6.65
N ASP A 4 -0.89 -9.60 -5.84
CA ASP A 4 0.49 -9.94 -6.19
C ASP A 4 0.58 -10.79 -7.48
N GLY A 5 -0.21 -11.87 -7.55
CA GLY A 5 -0.28 -12.71 -8.73
C GLY A 5 -0.85 -12.02 -9.97
N CYS A 6 -1.70 -10.99 -9.79
CA CYS A 6 -2.17 -10.15 -10.89
C CYS A 6 -1.06 -9.23 -11.41
N ILE A 7 -0.31 -8.59 -10.50
CA ILE A 7 0.79 -7.68 -10.83
C ILE A 7 1.90 -8.43 -11.57
N HIS A 8 2.34 -9.58 -11.06
CA HIS A 8 3.35 -10.42 -11.72
C HIS A 8 2.94 -10.86 -13.13
N ARG A 9 1.68 -11.28 -13.30
CA ARG A 9 1.16 -11.70 -14.61
C ARG A 9 1.15 -10.55 -15.61
N ALA A 10 0.75 -9.36 -15.17
CA ALA A 10 0.63 -8.19 -16.04
C ALA A 10 2.00 -7.57 -16.37
N ALA A 11 2.92 -7.49 -15.41
CA ALA A 11 4.27 -6.98 -15.62
C ALA A 11 5.15 -7.91 -16.48
N GLY A 12 4.88 -9.22 -16.44
CA GLY A 12 5.64 -10.24 -17.16
C GLY A 12 6.80 -10.82 -16.35
N PRO A 13 7.53 -11.79 -16.91
CA PRO A 13 8.51 -12.60 -16.18
C PRO A 13 9.70 -11.79 -15.65
N LEU A 14 10.06 -10.68 -16.31
CA LEU A 14 11.18 -9.84 -15.90
C LEU A 14 10.98 -9.22 -14.50
N LEU A 15 9.73 -8.97 -14.08
CA LEU A 15 9.45 -8.53 -12.71
C LEU A 15 9.89 -9.59 -11.69
N THR A 16 9.58 -10.85 -11.96
CA THR A 16 9.98 -11.96 -11.10
C THR A 16 11.51 -12.11 -11.06
N ASP A 17 12.19 -11.90 -12.19
CA ASP A 17 13.64 -11.96 -12.25
C ASP A 17 14.30 -10.85 -11.42
N GLU A 18 13.80 -9.62 -11.48
CA GLU A 18 14.28 -8.52 -10.63
C GLU A 18 13.99 -8.79 -9.14
N CYS A 19 12.79 -9.26 -8.80
CA CYS A 19 12.44 -9.62 -7.42
C CYS A 19 13.38 -10.69 -6.84
N ARG A 20 13.87 -11.64 -7.66
CA ARG A 20 14.87 -12.64 -7.22
C ARG A 20 16.20 -12.00 -6.81
N THR A 21 16.58 -10.88 -7.42
CA THR A 21 17.80 -10.15 -7.04
C THR A 21 17.66 -9.37 -5.75
N LEU A 22 16.43 -8.95 -5.42
CA LEU A 22 16.14 -8.12 -4.26
C LEU A 22 16.24 -8.86 -2.92
N GLN A 23 16.28 -10.20 -2.89
CA GLN A 23 16.23 -11.01 -1.67
C GLN A 23 14.98 -10.74 -0.80
N HIS A 24 14.95 -11.28 0.43
CA HIS A 24 13.83 -11.20 1.36
C HIS A 24 13.45 -9.76 1.77
N CYS A 25 12.15 -9.47 1.92
CA CYS A 25 11.63 -8.20 2.44
C CYS A 25 10.91 -8.46 3.78
N ASP A 26 11.36 -7.79 4.84
CA ASP A 26 10.77 -7.93 6.17
C ASP A 26 9.38 -7.30 6.25
N THR A 27 8.57 -7.74 7.20
CA THR A 27 7.26 -7.16 7.51
C THR A 27 7.38 -5.66 7.81
N GLY A 28 6.49 -4.85 7.24
CA GLY A 28 6.50 -3.40 7.40
C GLY A 28 7.56 -2.67 6.57
N LYS A 29 8.41 -3.39 5.82
CA LYS A 29 9.43 -2.82 4.93
C LYS A 29 8.99 -2.93 3.47
N ALA A 30 9.60 -2.09 2.63
CA ALA A 30 9.31 -2.03 1.21
C ALA A 30 10.58 -2.07 0.34
N LYS A 31 10.44 -2.52 -0.90
CA LYS A 31 11.47 -2.51 -1.96
C LYS A 31 10.85 -2.10 -3.29
N ILE A 32 11.64 -1.56 -4.19
CA ILE A 32 11.16 -1.07 -5.49
C ILE A 32 11.78 -1.83 -6.65
N THR A 33 10.99 -2.03 -7.70
CA THR A 33 11.37 -2.65 -8.97
C THR A 33 10.83 -1.84 -10.14
N SER A 34 11.31 -2.11 -11.34
CA SER A 34 10.71 -1.58 -12.56
C SER A 34 9.31 -2.16 -12.81
N GLY A 35 8.42 -1.39 -13.44
CA GLY A 35 7.05 -1.84 -13.75
C GLY A 35 6.94 -2.75 -14.99
N TYR A 36 7.99 -2.82 -15.81
CA TYR A 36 8.04 -3.61 -17.04
C TYR A 36 6.87 -3.34 -17.99
N ARG A 37 5.99 -4.33 -18.20
CA ARG A 37 4.84 -4.22 -19.09
C ARG A 37 3.65 -3.48 -18.45
N LEU A 38 3.73 -3.12 -17.17
CA LEU A 38 2.71 -2.32 -16.52
C LEU A 38 2.72 -0.88 -17.07
N PRO A 39 1.55 -0.21 -17.10
CA PRO A 39 1.50 1.24 -17.31
C PRO A 39 2.22 2.03 -16.21
N ALA A 40 2.29 1.48 -15.00
CA ALA A 40 3.04 2.05 -13.90
C ALA A 40 4.55 1.91 -14.15
N LYS A 41 5.32 2.97 -13.89
CA LYS A 41 6.78 2.99 -14.12
C LYS A 41 7.54 2.04 -13.18
N TYR A 42 7.05 1.90 -11.96
CA TYR A 42 7.66 1.12 -10.89
C TYR A 42 6.60 0.33 -10.13
N VAL A 43 7.03 -0.75 -9.47
CA VAL A 43 6.26 -1.47 -8.45
C VAL A 43 7.02 -1.39 -7.14
N ILE A 44 6.35 -0.89 -6.11
CA ILE A 44 6.85 -0.90 -4.73
C ILE A 44 6.19 -2.10 -4.03
N HIS A 45 7.03 -3.06 -3.65
CA HIS A 45 6.68 -4.30 -2.95
C HIS A 45 6.82 -4.09 -1.46
N THR A 46 5.80 -4.40 -0.68
CA THR A 46 5.83 -4.32 0.78
C THR A 46 5.17 -5.55 1.38
N VAL A 47 5.65 -6.00 2.53
CA VAL A 47 5.10 -7.18 3.22
C VAL A 47 4.26 -6.72 4.41
N GLY A 48 2.94 -6.87 4.29
CA GLY A 48 1.99 -6.55 5.35
C GLY A 48 1.97 -7.58 6.49
N PRO A 49 1.51 -7.19 7.69
CA PRO A 49 1.35 -8.11 8.81
C PRO A 49 0.27 -9.15 8.53
N ILE A 50 0.43 -10.34 9.10
CA ILE A 50 -0.58 -11.41 9.10
C ILE A 50 -1.41 -11.27 10.38
N ALA A 51 -2.66 -10.87 10.26
CA ALA A 51 -3.63 -10.77 11.33
C ALA A 51 -4.66 -11.90 11.22
N HIS A 52 -4.85 -12.68 12.28
CA HIS A 52 -5.86 -13.75 12.30
C HIS A 52 -7.22 -13.22 12.79
N GLY A 53 -7.68 -12.09 12.23
CA GLY A 53 -8.94 -11.42 12.58
C GLY A 53 -8.84 -10.40 13.72
N GLU A 54 -7.92 -10.56 14.67
CA GLU A 54 -7.70 -9.61 15.77
C GLU A 54 -6.25 -9.10 15.74
N PRO A 55 -5.97 -7.96 15.09
CA PRO A 55 -4.63 -7.40 15.03
C PRO A 55 -4.22 -6.78 16.37
N SER A 56 -3.01 -7.08 16.81
CA SER A 56 -2.33 -6.42 17.93
C SER A 56 -1.89 -4.99 17.56
N ALA A 57 -1.55 -4.19 18.58
CA ALA A 57 -0.98 -2.86 18.37
C ALA A 57 0.29 -2.88 17.51
N ASN A 58 1.15 -3.91 17.69
CA ASN A 58 2.35 -4.06 16.86
C ASN A 58 2.00 -4.31 15.39
N GLN A 59 0.96 -5.10 15.10
CA GLN A 59 0.51 -5.35 13.73
C GLN A 59 -0.12 -4.10 13.11
N ALA A 60 -0.77 -3.25 13.90
CA ALA A 60 -1.23 -1.95 13.42
C ALA A 60 -0.04 -1.06 12.99
N GLU A 61 1.03 -1.01 13.80
CA GLU A 61 2.27 -0.29 13.43
C GLU A 61 3.00 -0.91 12.24
N GLU A 62 3.02 -2.24 12.11
CA GLU A 62 3.58 -2.92 10.93
C GLU A 62 2.80 -2.59 9.65
N LEU A 63 1.47 -2.56 9.72
CA LEU A 63 0.63 -2.14 8.60
C LEU A 63 0.93 -0.68 8.24
N ARG A 64 0.94 0.22 9.22
CA ARG A 64 1.33 1.63 9.04
C ARG A 64 2.71 1.76 8.40
N SER A 65 3.68 0.99 8.89
CA SER A 65 5.05 0.96 8.37
C SER A 65 5.12 0.54 6.89
N CYS A 66 4.23 -0.33 6.40
CA CYS A 66 4.17 -0.67 4.98
C CYS A 66 3.88 0.55 4.11
N TYR A 67 2.92 1.38 4.51
CA TYR A 67 2.56 2.58 3.76
C TYR A 67 3.68 3.63 3.84
N LEU A 68 4.22 3.87 5.04
CA LEU A 68 5.30 4.84 5.22
C LEU A 68 6.57 4.44 4.48
N SER A 69 7.04 3.20 4.61
CA SER A 69 8.23 2.70 3.90
C SER A 69 8.04 2.75 2.38
N SER A 70 6.82 2.51 1.90
CA SER A 70 6.52 2.63 0.47
C SER A 70 6.56 4.10 0.00
N LEU A 71 6.07 5.03 0.81
CA LEU A 71 6.11 6.46 0.53
C LEU A 71 7.54 7.02 0.59
N ASP A 72 8.39 6.50 1.48
CA ASP A 72 9.81 6.86 1.56
C ASP A 72 10.52 6.51 0.24
N LEU A 73 10.31 5.30 -0.30
CA LEU A 73 10.85 4.91 -1.61
C LEU A 73 10.30 5.77 -2.75
N LEU A 74 9.03 6.18 -2.68
CA LEU A 74 8.47 7.10 -3.64
C LEU A 74 9.22 8.45 -3.63
N LEU A 75 9.56 8.99 -2.46
CA LEU A 75 10.32 10.23 -2.33
C LEU A 75 11.77 10.08 -2.81
N GLU A 76 12.43 9.00 -2.41
CA GLU A 76 13.81 8.68 -2.80
C GLU A 76 13.95 8.61 -4.33
N HIS A 77 12.99 7.98 -4.99
CA HIS A 77 12.93 7.85 -6.45
C HIS A 77 12.29 9.06 -7.16
N ARG A 78 11.96 10.13 -6.42
CA ARG A 78 11.35 11.36 -6.93
C ARG A 78 10.07 11.11 -7.75
N LEU A 79 9.30 10.10 -7.37
CA LEU A 79 8.00 9.80 -7.96
C LEU A 79 6.94 10.69 -7.32
N ARG A 80 5.90 11.03 -8.08
CA ARG A 80 4.88 11.99 -7.63
C ARG A 80 3.47 11.38 -7.51
N SER A 81 3.30 10.13 -7.90
CA SER A 81 2.01 9.44 -7.84
C SER A 81 2.17 7.98 -7.51
N VAL A 82 1.34 7.46 -6.60
CA VAL A 82 1.31 6.04 -6.21
C VAL A 82 -0.13 5.59 -5.95
N ALA A 83 -0.40 4.32 -6.21
CA ALA A 83 -1.64 3.66 -5.85
C ALA A 83 -1.37 2.51 -4.88
N PHE A 84 -2.16 2.44 -3.80
CA PHE A 84 -2.10 1.38 -2.80
C PHE A 84 -3.32 0.46 -2.92
N PRO A 85 -3.13 -0.87 -2.94
CA PRO A 85 -4.22 -1.80 -2.70
C PRO A 85 -4.55 -1.84 -1.19
N CYS A 86 -5.61 -2.56 -0.80
CA CYS A 86 -5.89 -2.85 0.60
C CYS A 86 -4.88 -3.89 1.16
N ILE A 87 -3.72 -3.42 1.64
CA ILE A 87 -2.67 -4.28 2.20
C ILE A 87 -3.20 -5.03 3.43
N SER A 88 -2.87 -6.32 3.52
CA SER A 88 -3.24 -7.25 4.60
C SER A 88 -4.71 -7.63 4.77
N THR A 89 -5.67 -7.06 4.04
CA THR A 89 -7.12 -7.33 4.26
C THR A 89 -7.67 -8.56 3.52
N GLY A 90 -6.83 -9.24 2.74
CA GLY A 90 -7.16 -10.47 2.03
C GLY A 90 -6.71 -11.72 2.80
N VAL A 91 -5.76 -12.46 2.21
CA VAL A 91 -5.22 -13.72 2.79
C VAL A 91 -4.56 -13.51 4.17
N PHE A 92 -4.08 -12.30 4.44
CA PHE A 92 -3.46 -11.94 5.71
C PHE A 92 -4.47 -11.52 6.79
N GLY A 93 -5.77 -11.53 6.51
CA GLY A 93 -6.84 -11.54 7.53
C GLY A 93 -7.01 -10.29 8.40
N TYR A 94 -6.40 -9.16 8.04
CA TYR A 94 -6.60 -7.90 8.76
C TYR A 94 -8.03 -7.38 8.54
N PRO A 95 -8.79 -7.02 9.59
CA PRO A 95 -10.14 -6.48 9.44
C PRO A 95 -10.17 -5.22 8.56
N ASN A 96 -11.05 -5.18 7.56
CA ASN A 96 -11.06 -4.13 6.54
C ASN A 96 -11.24 -2.72 7.12
N GLU A 97 -12.15 -2.55 8.08
CA GLU A 97 -12.43 -1.25 8.72
C GLU A 97 -11.24 -0.78 9.55
N ALA A 98 -10.71 -1.64 10.42
CA ALA A 98 -9.52 -1.33 11.22
C ALA A 98 -8.29 -1.04 10.35
N ALA A 99 -8.12 -1.73 9.21
CA ALA A 99 -7.07 -1.42 8.26
C ALA A 99 -7.27 -0.04 7.63
N ALA A 100 -8.48 0.29 7.18
CA ALA A 100 -8.79 1.57 6.56
C ALA A 100 -8.51 2.75 7.48
N GLU A 101 -8.82 2.64 8.78
CA GLU A 101 -8.46 3.63 9.81
C GLU A 101 -6.95 3.87 9.86
N VAL A 102 -6.14 2.80 9.95
CA VAL A 102 -4.67 2.88 9.95
C VAL A 102 -4.15 3.56 8.69
N VAL A 103 -4.70 3.20 7.53
CA VAL A 103 -4.29 3.75 6.24
C VAL A 103 -4.61 5.23 6.14
N LEU A 104 -5.85 5.63 6.42
CA LEU A 104 -6.28 7.02 6.28
C LEU A 104 -5.54 7.94 7.24
N ALA A 105 -5.33 7.51 8.49
CA ALA A 105 -4.50 8.23 9.46
C ALA A 105 -3.07 8.41 8.94
N ALA A 106 -2.41 7.33 8.50
CA ALA A 106 -1.03 7.38 8.02
C ALA A 106 -0.87 8.25 6.77
N LEU A 107 -1.78 8.14 5.80
CA LEU A 107 -1.75 8.96 4.58
C LEU A 107 -2.00 10.44 4.90
N ARG A 108 -2.91 10.74 5.83
CA ARG A 108 -3.20 12.11 6.24
C ARG A 108 -1.99 12.75 6.91
N GLU A 109 -1.43 12.11 7.93
CA GLU A 109 -0.22 12.58 8.65
C GLU A 109 0.95 12.79 7.69
N TRP A 110 1.15 11.87 6.75
CA TRP A 110 2.23 11.97 5.78
C TRP A 110 2.02 13.12 4.79
N LEU A 111 0.80 13.31 4.30
CA LEU A 111 0.48 14.40 3.36
C LEU A 111 0.63 15.77 4.01
N GLU A 112 0.31 15.94 5.29
CA GLU A 112 0.52 17.20 6.00
C GLU A 112 1.99 17.65 5.95
N GLN A 113 2.92 16.69 5.93
CA GLN A 113 4.36 16.94 5.89
C GLN A 113 4.93 16.98 4.46
N HIS A 114 4.30 16.30 3.50
CA HIS A 114 4.88 16.04 2.18
C HIS A 114 3.99 16.41 0.99
N LYS A 115 2.89 17.14 1.18
CA LYS A 115 1.91 17.49 0.13
C LYS A 115 2.53 18.02 -1.17
N ASP A 116 3.60 18.83 -1.10
CA ASP A 116 4.19 19.43 -2.30
C ASP A 116 5.12 18.45 -3.07
N LYS A 117 5.42 17.30 -2.49
CA LYS A 117 6.27 16.25 -3.08
C LYS A 117 5.50 15.31 -4.01
N VAL A 118 4.17 15.25 -3.88
CA VAL A 118 3.31 14.35 -4.65
C VAL A 118 2.15 15.09 -5.28
N ASP A 119 1.66 14.57 -6.40
CA ASP A 119 0.46 15.05 -7.07
C ASP A 119 -0.76 14.22 -6.67
N ARG A 120 -0.57 12.92 -6.34
CA ARG A 120 -1.69 12.03 -6.01
C ARG A 120 -1.27 10.79 -5.22
N LEU A 121 -1.93 10.55 -4.09
CA LEU A 121 -1.97 9.23 -3.44
C LEU A 121 -3.33 8.61 -3.72
N ILE A 122 -3.36 7.38 -4.24
CA ILE A 122 -4.58 6.71 -4.69
C ILE A 122 -4.82 5.48 -3.81
N ILE A 123 -6.00 5.39 -3.22
CA ILE A 123 -6.47 4.17 -2.57
C ILE A 123 -7.24 3.37 -3.63
N CYS A 124 -6.62 2.31 -4.15
CA CYS A 124 -7.17 1.47 -5.21
C CYS A 124 -7.81 0.21 -4.61
N VAL A 125 -9.07 0.38 -4.19
CA VAL A 125 -9.89 -0.71 -3.67
C VAL A 125 -10.36 -1.65 -4.78
N PHE A 126 -10.59 -2.93 -4.44
CA PHE A 126 -11.10 -3.93 -5.37
C PHE A 126 -12.52 -4.38 -5.03
N LEU A 127 -12.83 -4.55 -3.73
CA LEU A 127 -14.14 -5.02 -3.29
C LEU A 127 -15.04 -3.81 -2.99
N GLU A 128 -16.32 -3.94 -3.30
CA GLU A 128 -17.34 -2.92 -2.98
C GLU A 128 -17.41 -2.63 -1.48
N LYS A 129 -17.21 -3.64 -0.63
CA LYS A 129 -17.15 -3.46 0.83
C LYS A 129 -16.04 -2.49 1.24
N ASP A 130 -14.86 -2.58 0.60
CA ASP A 130 -13.74 -1.69 0.90
C ASP A 130 -14.05 -0.29 0.39
N GLU A 131 -14.62 -0.15 -0.81
CA GLU A 131 -15.06 1.15 -1.32
C GLU A 131 -16.03 1.84 -0.35
N ASN A 132 -17.03 1.12 0.15
CA ASN A 132 -18.00 1.66 1.10
C ASN A 132 -17.34 2.12 2.41
N ILE A 133 -16.45 1.30 2.98
CA ILE A 133 -15.69 1.65 4.19
C ILE A 133 -14.87 2.92 3.96
N TYR A 134 -14.05 2.96 2.90
CA TYR A 134 -13.20 4.12 2.62
C TYR A 134 -14.03 5.37 2.33
N ARG A 135 -15.16 5.27 1.63
CA ARG A 135 -16.06 6.42 1.38
C ARG A 135 -16.68 6.98 2.65
N GLN A 136 -17.01 6.12 3.62
CA GLN A 136 -17.56 6.54 4.92
C GLN A 136 -16.50 7.21 5.80
N LEU A 137 -15.28 6.67 5.83
CA LEU A 137 -14.20 7.17 6.69
C LEU A 137 -13.45 8.38 6.11
N LEU A 138 -13.37 8.51 4.78
CA LEU A 138 -12.62 9.58 4.11
C LEU A 138 -12.95 11.00 4.63
N PRO A 139 -14.23 11.41 4.80
CA PRO A 139 -14.57 12.73 5.32
C PRO A 139 -14.06 13.02 6.73
N HIS A 140 -13.81 11.99 7.55
CA HIS A 140 -13.26 12.17 8.89
C HIS A 140 -11.77 12.60 8.84
N TYR A 141 -11.00 11.98 7.96
CA TYR A 141 -9.56 12.23 7.79
C TYR A 141 -9.24 13.35 6.80
N PHE A 142 -10.10 13.55 5.80
CA PHE A 142 -10.00 14.57 4.77
C PHE A 142 -11.33 15.32 4.66
N PRO A 143 -11.65 16.20 5.64
CA PRO A 143 -12.89 16.97 5.61
C PRO A 143 -12.98 17.87 4.38
N VAL A 144 -14.16 17.92 3.77
CA VAL A 144 -14.46 18.74 2.58
C VAL A 144 -15.33 19.97 2.90
N ALA A 145 -15.84 20.04 4.13
CA ALA A 145 -16.62 21.13 4.70
C ALA A 145 -16.51 21.08 6.23
#